data_AF-A0AAD5KA22-F1
#
_entry.id   AF-A0AAD5KA22-F1
#
_cell.length_a   1.000
_cell.length_b   1.000
_cell.length_c   1.000
_cell.angle_alpha   90.00
_cell.angle_beta   90.00
_cell.angle_gamma   90.00
#
_symmetry.space_group_name_H-M   'P 1'
#
loop_
_entity.id
_entity.type
_entity.pdbx_description
1 polymer ?
#
loop_
_entity_poly.entity_id
_entity_poly.type
_entity_poly.pdbx_seq_one_letter_code
_entity_poly.pdbx_strand_id
1 'polypeptide(L)'
;MGFKDVYNLVGGFKQWRSDDLPVLPFENNHSPWVHTIFEKETETAQYIVTDIETKEAYIIDPVLDYDPFSATVRPTMAKQILEFIEKHNLNVTKIIDTHVHADHLTAAHYLKDKLPSKPEFWMGSNVTKVQEVFSKKYNFTNAQLSTTGQQFDKLITENDNWTLGQNIQCTVLNTPGHTPACMSYRIGDAAFVGDTLFMPDIGTARCDFPGGSAEQLYNSVHKMYKSWPNDIRIYVGHDYPPANSGRSYEVMTTLAAHKESNKMINEDIPLEKYTELRNNRDSQLKAPRFIHPSLQVKLWYLYCTYM
;
A
#
# COMPACT_ATOMS: atom_id res chain seq x y z
N MET A 1 -26.51 -11.55 1.03
CA MET A 1 -25.40 -12.21 0.31
C MET A 1 -24.66 -13.05 1.34
N GLY A 2 -24.66 -14.37 1.17
CA GLY A 2 -24.21 -15.31 2.20
C GLY A 2 -22.69 -15.35 2.32
N PHE A 3 -22.20 -15.55 3.54
CA PHE A 3 -20.81 -15.63 4.00
C PHE A 3 -19.96 -16.77 3.40
N LYS A 4 -20.17 -17.15 2.13
CA LYS A 4 -19.40 -18.21 1.44
C LYS A 4 -18.13 -17.70 0.75
N ASP A 5 -17.87 -16.39 0.78
CA ASP A 5 -16.75 -15.77 0.05
C ASP A 5 -15.78 -14.96 0.93
N VAL A 6 -15.86 -15.08 2.26
CA VAL A 6 -14.88 -14.48 3.18
C VAL A 6 -13.82 -15.53 3.50
N TYR A 7 -12.71 -15.51 2.77
CA TYR A 7 -11.60 -16.44 2.95
C TYR A 7 -10.55 -15.87 3.91
N ASN A 8 -10.23 -16.64 4.96
CA ASN A 8 -9.02 -16.48 5.77
C ASN A 8 -7.94 -17.37 5.12
N LEU A 9 -6.82 -16.80 4.67
CA LEU A 9 -5.75 -17.57 4.00
C LEU A 9 -4.58 -17.79 4.95
N VAL A 10 -4.34 -19.05 5.28
CA VAL A 10 -3.03 -19.56 5.70
C VAL A 10 -2.64 -20.65 4.70
N GLY A 11 -1.55 -20.45 3.94
CA GLY A 11 -0.97 -21.46 3.04
C GLY A 11 -1.19 -21.23 1.53
N GLY A 12 -0.13 -21.44 0.75
CA GLY A 12 -0.03 -21.09 -0.68
C GLY A 12 -0.86 -21.93 -1.66
N PHE A 13 -0.72 -21.55 -2.94
CA PHE A 13 -1.54 -21.84 -4.14
C PHE A 13 -2.08 -23.26 -4.39
N LYS A 14 -1.62 -24.31 -3.69
CA LYS A 14 -2.16 -25.69 -3.83
C LYS A 14 -3.38 -26.00 -2.96
N GLN A 15 -3.68 -25.18 -1.95
CA GLN A 15 -4.85 -25.34 -1.07
C GLN A 15 -6.11 -24.60 -1.58
N TRP A 16 -6.02 -23.93 -2.73
CA TRP A 16 -7.09 -23.15 -3.37
C TRP A 16 -8.23 -23.99 -3.98
N ARG A 17 -8.23 -25.33 -3.82
CA ARG A 17 -9.14 -26.25 -4.54
C ARG A 17 -9.86 -27.30 -3.69
N SER A 18 -9.77 -27.28 -2.36
CA SER A 18 -10.52 -28.26 -1.55
C SER A 18 -11.75 -27.63 -0.93
N ASP A 19 -12.91 -28.20 -1.23
CA ASP A 19 -14.23 -27.89 -0.65
C ASP A 19 -14.34 -28.18 0.88
N ASP A 20 -13.23 -28.51 1.55
CA ASP A 20 -13.20 -29.14 2.88
C ASP A 20 -12.52 -28.32 4.00
N LEU A 21 -12.31 -27.00 3.82
CA LEU A 21 -11.78 -26.18 4.92
C LEU A 21 -12.91 -25.65 5.83
N PRO A 22 -12.87 -25.88 7.15
CA PRO A 22 -13.90 -25.40 8.07
C PRO A 22 -13.88 -23.87 8.15
N VAL A 23 -15.02 -23.26 7.86
CA VAL A 23 -15.28 -21.83 8.06
C VAL A 23 -15.38 -21.56 9.56
N LEU A 24 -14.41 -20.85 10.13
CA LEU A 24 -14.51 -20.33 11.50
C LEU A 24 -15.22 -18.96 11.46
N PRO A 25 -16.34 -18.78 12.18
CA PRO A 25 -17.00 -17.48 12.25
C PRO A 25 -16.15 -16.51 13.09
N PHE A 26 -15.92 -15.31 12.57
CA PHE A 26 -15.51 -14.18 13.41
C PHE A 26 -16.76 -13.58 14.04
N GLU A 27 -16.82 -13.55 15.37
CA GLU A 27 -18.00 -13.08 16.10
C GLU A 27 -18.17 -11.55 16.13
N ASN A 28 -17.39 -10.76 15.37
CA ASN A 28 -17.51 -9.30 15.37
C ASN A 28 -17.69 -8.71 13.96
N ASN A 29 -18.70 -7.84 13.85
CA ASN A 29 -19.18 -7.10 12.67
C ASN A 29 -18.19 -6.06 12.08
N HIS A 30 -16.87 -6.28 12.16
CA HIS A 30 -15.83 -5.24 11.96
C HIS A 30 -14.69 -5.62 11.00
N SER A 31 -14.73 -6.78 10.34
CA SER A 31 -13.70 -7.22 9.39
C SER A 31 -14.08 -6.83 7.95
N PRO A 32 -13.28 -6.01 7.24
CA PRO A 32 -13.56 -5.71 5.84
C PRO A 32 -13.20 -6.89 4.94
N TRP A 33 -13.90 -6.98 3.81
CA TRP A 33 -13.50 -7.84 2.71
C TRP A 33 -12.38 -7.18 1.90
N VAL A 34 -11.31 -7.92 1.63
CA VAL A 34 -10.15 -7.40 0.91
C VAL A 34 -9.95 -8.23 -0.36
N HIS A 35 -10.05 -7.57 -1.51
CA HIS A 35 -9.70 -8.16 -2.79
C HIS A 35 -8.34 -7.62 -3.24
N THR A 36 -7.47 -8.53 -3.69
CA THR A 36 -6.13 -8.20 -4.18
C THR A 36 -6.06 -8.36 -5.68
N ILE A 37 -5.50 -7.36 -6.34
CA ILE A 37 -5.07 -7.42 -7.73
C ILE A 37 -3.55 -7.21 -7.75
N PHE A 38 -2.81 -8.24 -8.13
CA PHE A 38 -1.35 -8.21 -8.17
C PHE A 38 -0.84 -7.88 -9.57
N GLU A 39 -0.07 -6.80 -9.69
CA GLU A 39 0.60 -6.39 -10.93
C GLU A 39 2.02 -6.99 -10.93
N LYS A 40 2.38 -7.73 -11.98
CA LYS A 40 3.60 -8.56 -11.99
C LYS A 40 4.84 -7.81 -12.46
N GLU A 41 4.68 -6.72 -13.21
CA GLU A 41 5.78 -5.97 -13.80
C GLU A 41 6.49 -5.08 -12.77
N THR A 42 5.75 -4.55 -11.81
CA THR A 42 6.23 -3.76 -10.66
C THR A 42 6.12 -4.53 -9.34
N GLU A 43 5.52 -5.74 -9.38
CA GLU A 43 5.33 -6.63 -8.23
C GLU A 43 4.48 -5.97 -7.12
N THR A 44 3.56 -5.10 -7.53
CA THR A 44 2.72 -4.27 -6.66
C THR A 44 1.38 -4.94 -6.39
N ALA A 45 1.00 -4.96 -5.12
CA ALA A 45 -0.32 -5.39 -4.66
C ALA A 45 -1.27 -4.19 -4.56
N GLN A 46 -2.37 -4.26 -5.31
CA GLN A 46 -3.45 -3.28 -5.25
C GLN A 46 -4.62 -3.88 -4.47
N TYR A 47 -5.30 -3.08 -3.65
CA TYR A 47 -6.37 -3.60 -2.80
C TYR A 47 -7.69 -2.86 -3.00
N ILE A 48 -8.78 -3.63 -2.97
CA ILE A 48 -10.15 -3.12 -2.85
C ILE A 48 -10.71 -3.59 -1.52
N VAL A 49 -10.92 -2.67 -0.59
CA VAL A 49 -11.31 -2.91 0.80
C VAL A 49 -12.76 -2.52 0.97
N THR A 50 -13.62 -3.48 1.28
CA THR A 50 -15.07 -3.33 1.15
C THR A 50 -15.77 -3.67 2.46
N ASP A 51 -16.71 -2.83 2.87
CA ASP A 51 -17.77 -3.25 3.76
C ASP A 51 -18.86 -3.95 2.94
N ILE A 52 -19.04 -5.26 3.16
CA ILE A 52 -19.97 -6.07 2.38
C ILE A 52 -21.42 -5.61 2.58
N GLU A 53 -21.75 -5.09 3.77
CA GLU A 53 -23.11 -4.69 4.13
C GLU A 53 -23.54 -3.43 3.36
N THR A 54 -22.76 -2.36 3.44
CA THR A 54 -23.06 -1.09 2.76
C THR A 54 -22.62 -1.05 1.30
N LYS A 55 -21.75 -1.98 0.88
CA LYS A 55 -21.03 -1.93 -0.40
C LYS A 55 -20.09 -0.74 -0.56
N GLU A 56 -19.84 0.02 0.50
CA GLU A 56 -18.79 1.04 0.48
C GLU A 56 -17.43 0.37 0.32
N ALA A 57 -16.58 0.93 -0.53
CA ALA A 57 -15.24 0.40 -0.78
C ALA A 57 -14.18 1.51 -0.86
N TYR A 58 -12.96 1.15 -0.48
CA TYR A 58 -11.75 1.92 -0.71
C TYR A 58 -10.83 1.19 -1.68
N ILE A 59 -10.09 1.95 -2.48
CA ILE A 59 -9.01 1.43 -3.32
C ILE A 59 -7.68 1.86 -2.70
N ILE A 60 -6.72 0.95 -2.57
CA ILE A 60 -5.40 1.23 -1.99
C ILE A 60 -4.32 0.90 -3.01
N ASP A 61 -3.40 1.85 -3.20
CA ASP A 61 -2.21 1.76 -4.06
C ASP A 61 -2.50 1.31 -5.52
N PRO A 62 -3.46 1.91 -6.24
CA PRO A 62 -3.82 1.45 -7.59
C PRO A 62 -2.72 1.78 -8.61
N VAL A 63 -2.46 0.85 -9.52
CA VAL A 63 -1.39 0.92 -10.53
C VAL A 63 -1.92 1.34 -11.89
N LEU A 64 -1.17 2.21 -12.55
CA LEU A 64 -1.34 2.60 -13.94
C LEU A 64 -0.15 2.05 -14.74
N ASP A 65 -0.42 1.11 -15.66
CA ASP A 65 0.64 0.43 -16.40
C ASP A 65 1.46 1.41 -17.24
N TYR A 66 2.79 1.30 -17.16
CA TYR A 66 3.71 2.13 -17.93
C TYR A 66 4.77 1.28 -18.62
N ASP A 67 4.90 1.47 -19.94
CA ASP A 67 5.98 0.90 -20.72
C ASP A 67 7.09 1.95 -20.93
N PRO A 68 8.28 1.77 -20.33
CA PRO A 68 9.37 2.74 -20.43
C PRO A 68 9.99 2.81 -21.83
N PHE A 69 9.85 1.77 -22.65
CA PHE A 69 10.50 1.71 -23.97
C PHE A 69 9.68 2.45 -25.03
N SER A 70 8.35 2.33 -24.94
CA SER A 70 7.42 3.05 -25.80
C SER A 70 6.89 4.35 -25.18
N ALA A 71 7.28 4.67 -23.94
CA ALA A 71 6.76 5.77 -23.14
C ALA A 71 5.21 5.81 -23.10
N THR A 72 4.57 4.63 -23.13
CA THR A 72 3.12 4.51 -23.25
C THR A 72 2.50 4.13 -21.92
N VAL A 73 1.38 4.79 -21.60
CA VAL A 73 0.55 4.47 -20.45
C VAL A 73 -0.65 3.63 -20.90
N ARG A 74 -0.94 2.55 -20.18
CA ARG A 74 -2.13 1.72 -20.41
C ARG A 74 -2.91 1.56 -19.10
N PRO A 75 -4.24 1.69 -19.09
CA PRO A 75 -5.03 1.49 -17.88
C PRO A 75 -5.46 0.03 -17.73
N THR A 76 -4.57 -0.94 -17.96
CA THR A 76 -4.95 -2.36 -17.95
C THR A 76 -5.31 -2.79 -16.53
N MET A 77 -4.48 -2.45 -15.55
CA MET A 77 -4.74 -2.75 -14.14
C MET A 77 -5.92 -1.96 -13.59
N ALA A 78 -5.98 -0.67 -13.92
CA ALA A 78 -7.11 0.18 -13.54
C ALA A 78 -8.45 -0.36 -14.09
N LYS A 79 -8.47 -0.92 -15.31
CA LYS A 79 -9.68 -1.57 -15.86
C LYS A 79 -10.09 -2.82 -15.09
N GLN A 80 -9.15 -3.65 -14.63
CA GLN A 80 -9.49 -4.81 -13.79
C GLN A 80 -10.15 -4.38 -12.47
N ILE A 81 -9.66 -3.28 -11.87
CA ILE A 81 -10.30 -2.66 -10.69
C ILE A 81 -11.73 -2.23 -11.03
N LEU A 82 -11.94 -1.52 -12.15
CA LEU A 82 -13.28 -1.07 -12.57
C LEU A 82 -14.24 -2.25 -12.84
N GLU A 83 -13.78 -3.28 -13.55
CA GLU A 83 -14.57 -4.49 -13.83
C GLU A 83 -15.00 -5.18 -12.54
N PHE A 84 -14.11 -5.26 -11.55
CA PHE A 84 -14.43 -5.82 -10.24
C PHE A 84 -15.47 -4.98 -9.49
N ILE A 85 -15.29 -3.66 -9.45
CA ILE A 85 -16.21 -2.71 -8.81
C ILE A 85 -17.61 -2.82 -9.44
N GLU A 86 -17.69 -2.87 -10.77
CA GLU A 86 -18.95 -3.01 -11.51
C GLU A 86 -19.61 -4.36 -11.22
N LYS A 87 -18.86 -5.46 -11.35
CA LYS A 87 -19.35 -6.82 -11.10
C LYS A 87 -19.97 -6.99 -9.72
N HIS A 88 -19.38 -6.34 -8.71
CA HIS A 88 -19.80 -6.46 -7.32
C HIS A 88 -20.69 -5.29 -6.83
N ASN A 89 -21.01 -4.35 -7.73
CA ASN A 89 -21.81 -3.15 -7.45
C ASN A 89 -21.30 -2.38 -6.23
N LEU A 90 -19.99 -2.09 -6.21
CA LEU A 90 -19.32 -1.41 -5.10
C LEU A 90 -19.41 0.11 -5.26
N ASN A 91 -19.64 0.82 -4.15
CA ASN A 91 -19.57 2.27 -4.08
C ASN A 91 -18.20 2.70 -3.55
N VAL A 92 -17.28 3.04 -4.45
CA VAL A 92 -15.95 3.49 -4.04
C VAL A 92 -15.99 4.93 -3.57
N THR A 93 -15.69 5.19 -2.31
CA THR A 93 -15.69 6.57 -1.76
C THR A 93 -14.29 7.13 -1.57
N LYS A 94 -13.26 6.29 -1.50
CA LYS A 94 -11.86 6.72 -1.32
C LYS A 94 -10.89 5.94 -2.20
N ILE A 95 -9.87 6.64 -2.67
CA ILE A 95 -8.65 6.08 -3.21
C ILE A 95 -7.51 6.56 -2.32
N ILE A 96 -6.67 5.65 -1.86
CA ILE A 96 -5.64 5.94 -0.86
C ILE A 96 -4.31 5.45 -1.41
N ASP A 97 -3.31 6.31 -1.39
CA ASP A 97 -1.93 5.88 -1.58
C ASP A 97 -1.20 5.82 -0.22
N THR A 98 -0.50 4.72 0.05
CA THR A 98 0.27 4.51 1.28
C THR A 98 1.47 5.44 1.39
N HIS A 99 2.07 5.76 0.25
CA HIS A 99 3.21 6.66 0.15
C HIS A 99 3.36 7.18 -1.29
N VAL A 100 4.37 8.00 -1.54
CA VAL A 100 4.76 8.38 -2.91
C VAL A 100 5.57 7.24 -3.54
N HIS A 101 4.89 6.34 -4.24
CA HIS A 101 5.48 5.23 -5.00
C HIS A 101 6.53 5.70 -6.00
N ALA A 102 7.63 4.97 -6.06
CA ALA A 102 8.75 5.23 -6.96
C ALA A 102 8.95 4.10 -7.99
N ASP A 103 8.19 3.04 -7.89
CA ASP A 103 8.28 1.82 -8.67
C ASP A 103 7.14 1.70 -9.68
N HIS A 104 6.02 2.43 -9.52
CA HIS A 104 4.90 2.46 -10.45
C HIS A 104 4.17 3.82 -10.48
N LEU A 105 3.42 4.06 -11.55
CA LEU A 105 2.51 5.21 -11.67
C LEU A 105 1.19 4.91 -10.96
N THR A 106 0.65 5.85 -10.19
CA THR A 106 -0.67 5.68 -9.57
C THR A 106 -1.80 5.81 -10.60
N ALA A 107 -2.82 4.95 -10.50
CA ALA A 107 -4.06 5.06 -11.27
C ALA A 107 -5.15 5.87 -10.56
N ALA A 108 -4.86 6.50 -9.42
CA ALA A 108 -5.86 7.18 -8.59
C ALA A 108 -6.70 8.20 -9.37
N HIS A 109 -6.06 9.09 -10.14
CA HIS A 109 -6.76 10.09 -10.93
C HIS A 109 -7.61 9.46 -12.05
N TYR A 110 -7.06 8.47 -12.77
CA TYR A 110 -7.80 7.74 -13.80
C TYR A 110 -9.06 7.08 -13.22
N LEU A 111 -8.94 6.40 -12.09
CA LEU A 111 -10.05 5.74 -11.41
C LEU A 111 -11.07 6.74 -10.89
N LYS A 112 -10.64 7.86 -10.28
CA LYS A 112 -11.52 8.94 -9.85
C LYS A 112 -12.32 9.52 -11.01
N ASP A 113 -11.71 9.66 -12.19
CA ASP A 113 -12.39 10.16 -13.39
C ASP A 113 -13.41 9.17 -13.93
N LYS A 114 -13.11 7.87 -13.90
CA LYS A 114 -14.00 6.81 -14.44
C LYS A 114 -15.10 6.39 -13.49
N LEU A 115 -14.90 6.48 -12.18
CA LEU A 115 -15.90 6.06 -11.21
C LEU A 115 -17.00 7.12 -11.05
N PRO A 116 -18.28 6.72 -11.04
CA PRO A 116 -19.41 7.65 -10.91
C PRO A 116 -19.45 8.33 -9.55
N SER A 117 -18.94 7.68 -8.51
CA SER A 117 -18.91 8.19 -7.13
C SER A 117 -17.91 9.33 -6.91
N LYS A 118 -16.97 9.56 -7.86
CA LYS A 118 -15.91 10.57 -7.74
C LYS A 118 -15.18 10.49 -6.39
N PRO A 119 -14.56 9.33 -6.06
CA PRO A 119 -13.95 9.11 -4.75
C PRO A 119 -12.89 10.17 -4.43
N GLU A 120 -12.74 10.47 -3.15
CA GLU A 120 -11.66 11.34 -2.68
C GLU A 120 -10.31 10.61 -2.81
N PHE A 121 -9.27 11.32 -3.26
CA PHE A 121 -7.90 10.84 -3.32
C PHE A 121 -7.12 11.32 -2.10
N TRP A 122 -6.69 10.38 -1.26
CA TRP A 122 -6.07 10.62 0.03
C TRP A 122 -4.58 10.28 0.02
N MET A 123 -3.79 11.07 0.75
CA MET A 123 -2.34 10.91 0.90
C MET A 123 -1.89 11.40 2.28
N GLY A 124 -0.80 10.83 2.81
CA GLY A 124 -0.20 11.31 4.07
C GLY A 124 0.25 12.77 4.00
N SER A 125 0.00 13.56 5.04
CA SER A 125 0.25 15.01 5.06
C SER A 125 1.72 15.40 4.85
N ASN A 126 2.66 14.49 5.15
CA ASN A 126 4.08 14.67 4.91
C ASN A 126 4.47 14.57 3.43
N VAL A 127 3.54 14.32 2.50
CA VAL A 127 3.79 14.38 1.05
C VAL A 127 4.36 15.72 0.61
N THR A 128 4.02 16.81 1.31
CA THR A 128 4.56 18.15 1.08
C THR A 128 6.09 18.18 1.17
N LYS A 129 6.69 17.44 2.11
CA LYS A 129 8.15 17.30 2.24
C LYS A 129 8.75 16.58 1.04
N VAL A 130 8.07 15.56 0.54
CA VAL A 130 8.48 14.83 -0.68
C VAL A 130 8.40 15.75 -1.90
N GLN A 131 7.31 16.52 -2.02
CA GLN A 131 7.13 17.52 -3.07
C GLN A 131 8.24 18.60 -3.02
N GLU A 132 8.61 19.11 -1.84
CA GLU A 132 9.71 20.08 -1.69
C GLU A 132 11.06 19.55 -2.17
N VAL A 133 11.39 18.30 -1.80
CA VAL A 133 12.64 17.66 -2.21
C VAL A 133 12.70 17.48 -3.72
N PHE A 134 11.65 16.93 -4.32
CA PHE A 134 11.64 16.62 -5.74
C PHE A 134 11.38 17.84 -6.63
N SER A 135 10.66 18.86 -6.13
CA SER A 135 10.53 20.15 -6.81
C SER A 135 11.92 20.78 -7.05
N LYS A 136 12.77 20.78 -6.01
CA LYS A 136 14.18 21.24 -6.14
C LYS A 136 14.98 20.35 -7.08
N LYS A 137 14.87 19.02 -6.95
CA LYS A 137 15.63 18.07 -7.78
C LYS A 137 15.31 18.17 -9.27
N TYR A 138 14.05 18.38 -9.62
CA TYR A 138 13.60 18.51 -11.01
C TYR A 138 13.56 19.97 -11.51
N ASN A 139 13.98 20.92 -10.67
CA ASN A 139 13.97 22.35 -10.97
C ASN A 139 12.59 22.86 -11.41
N PHE A 140 11.54 22.44 -10.70
CA PHE A 140 10.17 22.90 -10.96
C PHE A 140 9.93 24.27 -10.34
N THR A 141 9.18 25.10 -11.07
CA THR A 141 8.62 26.34 -10.51
C THR A 141 7.41 26.03 -9.62
N ASN A 142 7.05 26.94 -8.71
CA ASN A 142 5.84 26.78 -7.88
C ASN A 142 4.54 26.69 -8.71
N ALA A 143 4.52 27.25 -9.93
CA ALA A 143 3.39 27.14 -10.85
C ALA A 143 3.29 25.74 -11.49
N GLN A 144 4.42 25.04 -11.63
CA GLN A 144 4.51 23.68 -12.17
C GLN A 144 4.21 22.64 -11.10
N LEU A 145 4.78 22.83 -9.90
CA LEU A 145 4.53 21.97 -8.75
C LEU A 145 4.34 22.81 -7.49
N SER A 146 3.08 22.93 -7.06
CA SER A 146 2.79 23.40 -5.71
C SER A 146 3.10 22.30 -4.70
N THR A 147 3.93 22.62 -3.70
CA THR A 147 4.38 21.69 -2.66
C THR A 147 3.45 21.68 -1.44
N THR A 148 2.19 22.07 -1.63
CA THR A 148 1.16 22.15 -0.58
C THR A 148 0.29 20.90 -0.47
N GLY A 149 0.49 19.90 -1.35
CA GLY A 149 -0.35 18.71 -1.42
C GLY A 149 -1.75 18.95 -2.04
N GLN A 150 -1.97 20.09 -2.70
CA GLN A 150 -3.26 20.44 -3.32
C GLN A 150 -3.77 19.46 -4.40
N GLN A 151 -2.93 18.53 -4.83
CA GLN A 151 -3.23 17.48 -5.80
C GLN A 151 -4.11 16.37 -5.18
N PHE A 152 -4.16 16.28 -3.85
CA PHE A 152 -4.94 15.31 -3.10
C PHE A 152 -6.17 16.00 -2.49
N ASP A 153 -7.32 15.32 -2.49
CA ASP A 153 -8.54 15.87 -1.88
C ASP A 153 -8.42 15.96 -0.35
N LYS A 154 -7.68 15.03 0.25
CA LYS A 154 -7.40 15.04 1.69
C LYS A 154 -5.96 14.65 2.00
N LEU A 155 -5.31 15.48 2.82
CA LEU A 155 -4.05 15.15 3.48
C LEU A 155 -4.35 14.55 4.86
N ILE A 156 -3.98 13.29 5.04
CA ILE A 156 -4.26 12.51 6.24
C ILE A 156 -3.13 12.61 7.26
N THR A 157 -3.50 12.65 8.53
CA THR A 157 -2.61 12.67 9.70
C THR A 157 -2.96 11.52 10.66
N GLU A 158 -2.07 11.15 11.57
CA GLU A 158 -2.35 10.14 12.62
C GLU A 158 -3.55 10.44 13.52
N ASN A 159 -4.00 11.69 13.57
CA ASN A 159 -5.16 12.08 14.38
C ASN A 159 -6.49 11.87 13.65
N ASP A 160 -6.44 11.60 12.34
CA ASP A 160 -7.64 11.32 11.55
C ASP A 160 -8.22 9.96 11.92
N ASN A 161 -9.53 9.95 12.14
CA ASN A 161 -10.31 8.74 12.37
C ASN A 161 -11.55 8.82 11.49
N TRP A 162 -11.92 7.71 10.87
CA TRP A 162 -13.10 7.60 10.04
C TRP A 162 -13.60 6.15 10.04
N THR A 163 -14.70 5.88 9.35
CA THR A 163 -15.25 4.53 9.21
C THR A 163 -15.24 4.11 7.75
N LEU A 164 -15.17 2.81 7.48
CA LEU A 164 -15.65 2.19 6.25
C LEU A 164 -17.05 1.62 6.52
N GLY A 165 -18.03 1.96 5.70
CA GLY A 165 -19.42 1.65 5.97
C GLY A 165 -19.89 2.32 7.27
N GLN A 166 -20.70 1.60 8.04
CA GLN A 166 -21.30 2.14 9.25
C GLN A 166 -20.43 2.01 10.51
N ASN A 167 -19.60 0.98 10.60
CA ASN A 167 -18.99 0.57 11.88
C ASN A 167 -17.57 0.00 11.79
N ILE A 168 -16.98 -0.13 10.59
CA ILE A 168 -15.59 -0.59 10.46
C ILE A 168 -14.67 0.60 10.72
N GLN A 169 -14.05 0.61 11.90
CA GLN A 169 -13.17 1.70 12.33
C GLN A 169 -11.89 1.74 11.50
N CYS A 170 -11.54 2.93 11.02
CA CYS A 170 -10.31 3.21 10.31
C CYS A 170 -9.40 4.09 11.17
N THR A 171 -8.15 3.68 11.28
CA THR A 171 -7.07 4.43 11.95
C THR A 171 -5.84 4.40 11.06
N VAL A 172 -4.90 5.31 11.31
CA VAL A 172 -3.68 5.41 10.51
C VAL A 172 -2.49 5.66 11.42
N LEU A 173 -1.35 5.06 11.06
CA LEU A 173 -0.06 5.36 11.64
C LEU A 173 0.81 6.03 10.57
N ASN A 174 1.48 7.12 10.94
CA ASN A 174 2.66 7.60 10.24
C ASN A 174 3.75 6.54 10.44
N THR A 175 4.20 5.94 9.35
CA THR A 175 5.26 4.94 9.37
C THR A 175 6.45 5.36 8.51
N PRO A 176 7.06 6.54 8.78
CA PRO A 176 8.19 7.02 8.01
C PRO A 176 9.39 6.07 8.14
N GLY A 177 10.25 6.10 7.13
CA GLY A 177 11.50 5.36 7.11
C GLY A 177 11.88 4.90 5.71
N HIS A 178 10.95 4.33 4.96
CA HIS A 178 11.12 4.14 3.52
C HIS A 178 11.08 5.50 2.79
N THR A 179 10.04 6.28 3.08
CA THR A 179 9.97 7.72 2.76
C THR A 179 9.48 8.50 3.99
N PRO A 180 9.65 9.84 4.03
CA PRO A 180 9.08 10.67 5.10
C PRO A 180 7.54 10.68 5.16
N ALA A 181 6.87 10.24 4.09
CA ALA A 181 5.43 10.33 3.90
C ALA A 181 4.69 8.98 3.96
N CYS A 182 5.38 7.90 4.32
CA CYS A 182 4.77 6.58 4.45
C CYS A 182 3.74 6.56 5.58
N MET A 183 2.58 5.99 5.27
CA MET A 183 1.45 5.77 6.17
C MET A 183 1.07 4.29 6.15
N SER A 184 0.66 3.77 7.30
CA SER A 184 0.04 2.44 7.43
C SER A 184 -1.42 2.60 7.87
N TYR A 185 -2.35 2.14 7.04
CA TYR A 185 -3.79 2.29 7.24
C TYR A 185 -4.38 1.03 7.82
N ARG A 186 -4.99 1.10 9.00
CA ARG A 186 -5.74 -0.01 9.61
C ARG A 186 -7.24 0.23 9.43
N ILE A 187 -7.92 -0.69 8.76
CA ILE A 187 -9.35 -0.72 8.49
C ILE A 187 -9.90 -1.99 9.17
N GLY A 188 -10.51 -1.84 10.34
CA GLY A 188 -10.95 -2.97 11.16
C GLY A 188 -9.78 -3.83 11.63
N ASP A 189 -9.74 -5.08 11.16
CA ASP A 189 -8.68 -6.07 11.43
C ASP A 189 -7.62 -6.17 10.30
N ALA A 190 -7.75 -5.38 9.23
CA ALA A 190 -6.83 -5.37 8.10
C ALA A 190 -5.98 -4.09 8.12
N ALA A 191 -4.66 -4.22 7.96
CA ALA A 191 -3.76 -3.09 7.86
C ALA A 191 -2.91 -3.14 6.59
N PHE A 192 -2.89 -2.03 5.86
CA PHE A 192 -2.18 -1.83 4.60
C PHE A 192 -0.95 -1.00 4.90
N VAL A 193 0.22 -1.63 4.85
CA VAL A 193 1.46 -1.06 5.42
C VAL A 193 2.38 -0.45 4.37
N GLY A 194 1.98 -0.47 3.09
CA GLY A 194 2.79 -0.02 1.97
C GLY A 194 4.18 -0.64 2.00
N ASP A 195 5.20 0.17 1.71
CA ASP A 195 6.61 -0.21 1.80
C ASP A 195 7.19 0.07 3.19
N THR A 196 6.53 -0.47 4.22
CA THR A 196 7.07 -0.52 5.59
C THR A 196 7.61 -1.92 5.88
N LEU A 197 6.74 -2.92 5.73
CA LEU A 197 7.06 -4.35 5.88
C LEU A 197 6.81 -5.04 4.53
N PHE A 198 7.66 -6.01 4.21
CA PHE A 198 7.35 -7.05 3.21
C PHE A 198 7.05 -8.35 3.93
N MET A 199 6.71 -9.42 3.20
CA MET A 199 6.53 -10.76 3.78
C MET A 199 7.68 -11.14 4.73
N PRO A 200 7.44 -11.90 5.82
CA PRO A 200 8.44 -12.12 6.86
C PRO A 200 9.78 -12.69 6.36
N ASP A 201 9.73 -13.52 5.32
CA ASP A 201 10.89 -14.10 4.62
C ASP A 201 11.66 -13.08 3.76
N ILE A 202 11.10 -11.90 3.49
CA ILE A 202 11.71 -10.80 2.72
C ILE A 202 12.22 -9.70 3.65
N GLY A 203 11.48 -9.36 4.71
CA GLY A 203 11.89 -8.39 5.73
C GLY A 203 11.25 -7.02 5.57
N THR A 204 12.07 -5.99 5.31
CA THR A 204 11.62 -4.59 5.24
C THR A 204 12.00 -3.91 3.93
N ALA A 205 11.35 -2.79 3.65
CA ALA A 205 11.69 -1.91 2.55
C ALA A 205 13.06 -1.25 2.71
N ARG A 206 13.58 -0.70 1.61
CA ARG A 206 14.82 0.10 1.56
C ARG A 206 14.61 1.48 2.20
N CYS A 207 15.68 2.11 2.69
CA CYS A 207 15.65 3.40 3.38
C CYS A 207 16.56 4.47 2.76
N ASP A 208 17.08 4.24 1.56
CA ASP A 208 18.03 5.11 0.86
C ASP A 208 17.38 6.13 -0.11
N PHE A 209 16.04 6.20 -0.13
CA PHE A 209 15.33 7.30 -0.77
C PHE A 209 15.62 8.63 -0.07
N PRO A 210 15.52 9.78 -0.74
CA PRO A 210 15.69 11.08 -0.10
C PRO A 210 14.76 11.25 1.12
N GLY A 211 15.37 11.39 2.30
CA GLY A 211 14.66 11.50 3.58
C GLY A 211 14.28 10.16 4.22
N GLY A 212 14.65 9.02 3.62
CA GLY A 212 14.55 7.71 4.25
C GLY A 212 15.54 7.53 5.40
N SER A 213 15.21 6.65 6.33
CA SER A 213 16.03 6.34 7.51
C SER A 213 15.67 4.96 8.06
N ALA A 214 16.68 4.09 8.19
CA ALA A 214 16.53 2.78 8.81
C ALA A 214 16.09 2.92 10.28
N GLU A 215 16.65 3.87 11.03
CA GLU A 215 16.24 4.12 12.41
C GLU A 215 14.77 4.51 12.51
N GLN A 216 14.30 5.40 11.63
CA GLN A 216 12.88 5.77 11.60
C GLN A 216 12.00 4.58 11.20
N LEU A 217 12.40 3.78 10.22
CA LEU A 217 11.65 2.59 9.81
C LEU A 217 11.53 1.60 10.98
N TYR A 218 12.61 1.41 11.74
CA TYR A 218 12.61 0.56 12.92
C TYR A 218 11.60 1.04 13.97
N ASN A 219 11.64 2.33 14.28
CA ASN A 219 10.74 2.96 15.25
C ASN A 219 9.28 2.88 14.80
N SER A 220 9.02 3.06 13.50
CA SER A 220 7.69 2.92 12.88
C SER A 220 7.13 1.50 13.04
N VAL A 221 7.93 0.48 12.71
CA VAL A 221 7.53 -0.93 12.87
C VAL A 221 7.31 -1.30 14.34
N HIS A 222 8.19 -0.87 15.25
CA HIS A 222 8.02 -1.15 16.67
C HIS A 222 6.85 -0.39 17.30
N LYS A 223 6.53 0.82 16.81
CA LYS A 223 5.29 1.51 17.18
C LYS A 223 4.08 0.68 16.75
N MET A 224 4.09 0.16 15.52
CA MET A 224 3.02 -0.72 15.01
C MET A 224 2.87 -1.98 15.87
N TYR A 225 3.97 -2.69 16.16
CA TYR A 225 3.99 -3.88 17.02
C TYR A 225 3.41 -3.64 18.41
N LYS A 226 3.63 -2.45 18.99
CA LYS A 226 3.09 -2.08 20.31
C LYS A 226 1.63 -1.60 20.26
N SER A 227 1.21 -1.01 19.15
CA SER A 227 -0.09 -0.32 19.04
C SER A 227 -1.21 -1.24 18.58
N TRP A 228 -0.89 -2.31 17.86
CA TRP A 228 -1.88 -3.17 17.21
C TRP A 228 -1.90 -4.59 17.77
N PRO A 229 -3.09 -5.24 17.80
CA PRO A 229 -3.22 -6.66 18.16
C PRO A 229 -2.42 -7.60 17.24
N ASN A 230 -2.01 -8.75 17.77
CA ASN A 230 -1.20 -9.73 17.04
C ASN A 230 -1.93 -10.38 15.86
N ASP A 231 -3.26 -10.44 15.90
CA ASP A 231 -4.12 -11.06 14.88
C ASP A 231 -4.47 -10.13 13.71
N ILE A 232 -3.96 -8.88 13.71
CA ILE A 232 -4.12 -7.97 12.56
C ILE A 232 -3.54 -8.60 11.30
N ARG A 233 -4.35 -8.63 10.23
CA ARG A 233 -3.94 -9.02 8.88
C ARG A 233 -3.12 -7.89 8.27
N ILE A 234 -1.87 -8.17 7.95
CA ILE A 234 -0.93 -7.23 7.35
C ILE A 234 -0.89 -7.46 5.85
N TYR A 235 -1.26 -6.44 5.10
CA TYR A 235 -1.25 -6.38 3.64
C TYR A 235 -0.09 -5.50 3.18
N VAL A 236 0.86 -6.09 2.45
CA VAL A 236 2.12 -5.45 2.04
C VAL A 236 2.02 -4.80 0.67
N GLY A 237 2.70 -3.68 0.42
CA GLY A 237 2.63 -3.01 -0.89
C GLY A 237 3.22 -3.83 -2.04
N HIS A 238 4.23 -4.65 -1.74
CA HIS A 238 4.95 -5.46 -2.72
C HIS A 238 5.32 -6.82 -2.17
N ASP A 239 5.53 -7.76 -3.08
CA ASP A 239 6.09 -9.06 -2.75
C ASP A 239 7.17 -9.48 -3.75
N TYR A 240 8.31 -9.93 -3.23
CA TYR A 240 9.51 -10.28 -3.99
C TYR A 240 10.01 -11.67 -3.58
N PRO A 241 9.36 -12.77 -4.02
CA PRO A 241 9.74 -14.12 -3.66
C PRO A 241 11.24 -14.36 -3.88
N PRO A 242 11.99 -14.87 -2.88
CA PRO A 242 13.41 -15.12 -3.04
C PRO A 242 13.65 -16.05 -4.24
N ALA A 243 14.64 -15.71 -5.07
CA ALA A 243 14.98 -16.50 -6.24
C ALA A 243 15.24 -17.97 -5.83
N ASN A 244 14.68 -18.91 -6.59
CA ASN A 244 14.78 -20.36 -6.36
C ASN A 244 14.10 -20.87 -5.07
N SER A 245 13.29 -20.07 -4.37
CA SER A 245 12.51 -20.55 -3.21
C SER A 245 11.34 -21.46 -3.59
N GLY A 246 10.83 -21.34 -4.82
CA GLY A 246 9.58 -21.97 -5.25
C GLY A 246 8.33 -21.35 -4.61
N ARG A 247 8.46 -20.24 -3.87
CA ARG A 247 7.34 -19.52 -3.25
C ARG A 247 6.53 -18.77 -4.31
N SER A 248 5.21 -18.91 -4.27
CA SER A 248 4.30 -18.05 -5.03
C SER A 248 4.21 -16.67 -4.40
N TYR A 249 3.74 -15.66 -5.14
CA TYR A 249 3.44 -14.35 -4.56
C TYR A 249 2.42 -14.47 -3.42
N GLU A 250 2.70 -13.82 -2.30
CA GLU A 250 1.85 -13.69 -1.12
C GLU A 250 1.91 -12.25 -0.65
N VAL A 251 0.75 -11.68 -0.33
CA VAL A 251 0.65 -10.26 0.01
C VAL A 251 -0.06 -10.01 1.33
N MET A 252 -0.29 -11.08 2.09
CA MET A 252 -0.99 -11.04 3.36
C MET A 252 -0.33 -11.98 4.35
N THR A 253 -0.09 -11.48 5.55
CA THR A 253 0.37 -12.24 6.72
C THR A 253 -0.27 -11.65 7.98
N THR A 254 0.19 -12.04 9.18
CA THR A 254 -0.28 -11.45 10.44
C THR A 254 0.80 -10.62 11.11
N LEU A 255 0.38 -9.70 11.97
CA LEU A 255 1.30 -8.94 12.83
C LEU A 255 2.11 -9.90 13.73
N ALA A 256 1.48 -10.97 14.23
CA ALA A 256 2.15 -12.04 14.97
C ALA A 256 3.31 -12.68 14.17
N ALA A 257 3.06 -13.03 12.91
CA ALA A 257 4.08 -13.65 12.07
C ALA A 257 5.27 -12.71 11.83
N HIS A 258 5.03 -11.40 11.70
CA HIS A 258 6.13 -10.43 11.62
C HIS A 258 6.93 -10.35 12.92
N LYS A 259 6.23 -10.26 14.05
CA LYS A 259 6.84 -10.20 15.38
C LYS A 259 7.72 -11.41 15.68
N GLU A 260 7.29 -12.60 15.26
CA GLU A 260 8.02 -13.85 15.48
C GLU A 260 9.14 -14.07 14.46
N SER A 261 8.85 -13.85 13.17
CA SER A 261 9.65 -14.45 12.09
C SER A 261 10.15 -13.46 11.03
N ASN A 262 9.86 -12.16 11.13
CA ASN A 262 10.42 -11.19 10.18
C ASN A 262 11.96 -11.24 10.26
N LYS A 263 12.61 -11.68 9.18
CA LYS A 263 14.06 -11.97 9.20
C LYS A 263 14.95 -10.75 9.47
N MET A 264 14.40 -9.54 9.32
CA MET A 264 15.14 -8.29 9.53
C MET A 264 14.73 -7.60 10.83
N ILE A 265 13.45 -7.66 11.21
CA ILE A 265 12.87 -6.81 12.26
C ILE A 265 11.81 -7.54 13.10
N ASN A 266 12.04 -8.82 13.42
CA ASN A 266 11.26 -9.47 14.48
C ASN A 266 11.50 -8.80 15.85
N GLU A 267 10.71 -9.13 16.87
CA GLU A 267 10.74 -8.45 18.17
C GLU A 267 12.09 -8.60 18.92
N ASP A 268 12.91 -9.58 18.55
CA ASP A 268 14.21 -9.85 19.16
C ASP A 268 15.38 -9.12 18.49
N ILE A 269 15.17 -8.46 17.34
CA ILE A 269 16.24 -7.71 16.66
C ILE A 269 16.36 -6.30 17.26
N PRO A 270 17.50 -5.94 17.88
CA PRO A 270 17.71 -4.58 18.39
C PRO A 270 17.96 -3.57 17.26
N LEU A 271 17.72 -2.29 17.55
CA LEU A 271 17.84 -1.17 16.62
C LEU A 271 19.22 -1.12 15.91
N GLU A 272 20.31 -1.30 16.65
CA GLU A 272 21.66 -1.23 16.12
C GLU A 272 21.89 -2.33 15.06
N LYS A 273 21.44 -3.55 15.35
CA LYS A 273 21.55 -4.68 14.42
C LYS A 273 20.68 -4.47 13.18
N TYR A 274 19.47 -3.95 13.35
CA TYR A 274 18.58 -3.64 12.23
C TYR A 274 19.19 -2.56 11.32
N THR A 275 19.63 -1.45 11.89
CA THR A 275 20.18 -0.32 11.13
C THR A 275 21.44 -0.70 10.35
N GLU A 276 22.35 -1.46 10.96
CA GLU A 276 23.52 -2.01 10.28
C GLU A 276 23.11 -2.88 9.08
N LEU A 277 22.23 -3.87 9.33
CA LEU A 277 21.74 -4.79 8.31
C LEU A 277 21.05 -4.06 7.15
N ARG A 278 20.20 -3.07 7.46
CA ARG A 278 19.41 -2.32 6.48
C ARG A 278 20.29 -1.43 5.62
N ASN A 279 21.19 -0.66 6.24
CA ASN A 279 22.12 0.23 5.54
C ASN A 279 23.10 -0.55 4.65
N ASN A 280 23.61 -1.69 5.14
CA ASN A 280 24.47 -2.57 4.34
C ASN A 280 23.73 -3.11 3.11
N ARG A 281 22.46 -3.53 3.27
CA ARG A 281 21.65 -3.98 2.14
C ARG A 281 21.36 -2.85 1.15
N ASP A 282 20.99 -1.67 1.62
CA ASP A 282 20.66 -0.54 0.74
C ASP A 282 21.85 -0.11 -0.12
N SER A 283 23.08 -0.19 0.40
CA SER A 283 24.32 0.10 -0.36
C SER A 283 24.54 -0.81 -1.57
N GLN A 284 23.84 -1.95 -1.64
CA GLN A 284 23.95 -2.95 -2.70
C GLN A 284 22.80 -2.87 -3.71
N LEU A 285 21.75 -2.08 -3.42
CA LEU A 285 20.57 -1.99 -4.27
C LEU A 285 20.77 -0.99 -5.41
N LYS A 286 20.27 -1.35 -6.60
CA LYS A 286 20.15 -0.40 -7.71
C LYS A 286 18.94 0.52 -7.49
N ALA A 287 18.93 1.67 -8.15
CA ALA A 287 17.73 2.52 -8.20
C ALA A 287 16.55 1.75 -8.83
N PRO A 288 15.30 1.95 -8.35
CA PRO A 288 14.12 1.33 -8.97
C PRO A 288 13.97 1.72 -10.43
N ARG A 289 13.47 0.78 -11.23
CA ARG A 289 13.39 0.91 -12.69
C ARG A 289 12.56 2.12 -13.14
N PHE A 290 11.48 2.42 -12.42
CA PHE A 290 10.53 3.49 -12.77
C PHE A 290 10.61 4.72 -11.85
N ILE A 291 11.72 4.92 -11.14
CA ILE A 291 11.87 6.01 -10.15
C ILE A 291 11.45 7.38 -10.67
N HIS A 292 11.95 7.79 -11.84
CA HIS A 292 11.67 9.13 -12.36
C HIS A 292 10.24 9.29 -12.91
N PRO A 293 9.75 8.42 -13.82
CA PRO A 293 8.37 8.49 -14.29
C PRO A 293 7.33 8.44 -13.17
N SER A 294 7.52 7.54 -12.19
CA SER A 294 6.58 7.36 -11.07
C SER A 294 6.49 8.60 -10.19
N LEU A 295 7.64 9.14 -9.77
CA LEU A 295 7.70 10.34 -8.95
C LEU A 295 7.13 11.57 -9.68
N GLN A 296 7.42 11.71 -10.97
CA GLN A 296 6.91 12.85 -11.74
C GLN A 296 5.39 12.81 -11.85
N VAL A 297 4.80 11.68 -12.23
CA VAL A 297 3.34 11.54 -12.36
C VAL A 297 2.63 11.68 -11.01
N LYS A 298 3.20 11.13 -9.94
CA LYS A 298 2.53 11.14 -8.64
C LYS A 298 2.58 12.49 -7.91
N LEU A 299 3.67 13.24 -8.09
CA LEU A 299 3.79 14.58 -7.50
C LEU A 299 3.04 15.62 -8.34
N TRP A 300 2.77 15.33 -9.61
CA TRP A 300 2.23 16.27 -10.58
C TRP A 300 0.83 15.87 -11.06
N TYR A 301 -0.18 16.68 -10.74
CA TYR A 301 -1.51 16.51 -11.33
C TYR A 301 -1.85 17.54 -12.42
N LEU A 302 -1.17 18.69 -12.47
CA LEU A 302 -1.68 19.88 -13.17
C LEU A 302 -1.80 19.78 -14.71
N TYR A 303 -1.31 18.73 -15.37
CA TYR A 303 -1.34 18.64 -16.85
C TYR A 303 -1.57 17.23 -17.44
N CYS A 304 -1.94 16.22 -16.65
CA CYS A 304 -2.31 14.89 -17.20
C CYS A 304 -3.80 14.79 -17.58
N THR A 305 -4.49 15.91 -17.74
CA THR A 305 -5.74 15.97 -18.48
C THR A 305 -5.40 16.03 -19.97
N TYR A 306 -5.67 14.92 -20.67
CA TYR A 306 -5.55 14.73 -22.13
C TYR A 306 -4.14 14.44 -22.67
N MET A 307 -3.81 13.15 -22.73
CA MET A 307 -3.31 12.51 -23.95
C MET A 307 -4.14 11.26 -24.24
#